data_AF-A0A1B7N3J7-F1
#
_entry.id   AF-A0A1B7N3J7-F1
#
_cell.length_a   1.000
_cell.length_b   1.000
_cell.length_c   1.000
_cell.angle_alpha   90.00
_cell.angle_beta   90.00
_cell.angle_gamma   90.00
#
_symmetry.space_group_name_H-M   'P 1'
#
loop_
_entity.id
_entity.type
_entity.pdbx_description
1 polymer ?
#
loop_
_entity_poly.entity_id
_entity_poly.type
_entity_poly.pdbx_seq_one_letter_code
_entity_poly.pdbx_strand_id
1 'polypeptide(L)'
;MVVSITVSKISVVKALFIPDVPGTNIPPAPDGQPPLAFTIDAAAFLGAANCPVELIIFGSAVASIPHGIWISLPLGSIGALTVSKQLIMPALGIFICSGLLGQGSLTLQIKFSDIFVSCLPTAIAQVILIQAACSDTGTAEHLVPFLLPQYIVMLCVMTASMAFTLILLFG
;
A
#
# COMPACT_ATOMS: atom_id res chain seq x y z
N MET A 1 -5.46 11.47 4.14
CA MET A 1 -6.46 10.59 4.82
C MET A 1 -7.45 11.38 5.69
N VAL A 2 -7.01 12.24 6.61
CA VAL A 2 -7.90 13.02 7.51
C VAL A 2 -8.99 13.80 6.76
N VAL A 3 -8.61 14.58 5.73
CA VAL A 3 -9.56 15.38 4.93
C VAL A 3 -10.61 14.50 4.24
N SER A 4 -10.21 13.36 3.69
CA SER A 4 -11.10 12.43 2.99
C SER A 4 -12.13 11.79 3.94
N ILE A 5 -11.72 11.44 5.16
CA ILE A 5 -12.64 10.90 6.19
C ILE A 5 -13.65 11.97 6.60
N THR A 6 -13.20 13.21 6.84
CA THR A 6 -14.08 14.32 7.21
C THR A 6 -15.11 14.61 6.10
N VAL A 7 -14.66 14.62 4.84
CA VAL A 7 -15.52 14.81 3.66
C VAL A 7 -16.54 13.68 3.50
N SER A 8 -16.14 12.43 3.75
CA SER A 8 -17.02 11.26 3.65
C SER A 8 -18.14 11.23 4.71
N LYS A 9 -17.91 11.85 5.89
CA LYS A 9 -18.89 11.90 6.98
C LYS A 9 -19.97 12.96 6.80
N ILE A 10 -19.74 13.96 5.96
CA ILE A 10 -20.71 15.04 5.71
C ILE A 10 -21.51 14.68 4.46
N SER A 11 -22.78 14.27 4.65
CA SER A 11 -23.65 13.81 3.55
C SER A 11 -23.77 14.81 2.39
N VAL A 12 -23.78 16.11 2.70
CA VAL A 12 -23.83 17.18 1.68
C VAL A 12 -22.59 17.15 0.81
N VAL A 13 -21.39 17.05 1.41
CA VAL A 13 -20.13 17.08 0.64
C VAL A 13 -19.95 15.76 -0.12
N LYS A 14 -20.37 14.64 0.47
CA LYS A 14 -20.38 13.32 -0.18
C LYS A 14 -21.25 13.29 -1.45
N ALA A 15 -22.39 13.99 -1.44
CA ALA A 15 -23.29 14.07 -2.60
C ALA A 15 -22.68 14.80 -3.81
N LEU A 16 -21.58 15.55 -3.64
CA LEU A 16 -20.84 16.12 -4.78
C LEU A 16 -19.94 15.09 -5.48
N PHE A 17 -19.59 13.98 -4.82
CA PHE A 17 -18.65 12.98 -5.34
C PHE A 17 -19.31 11.67 -5.79
N ILE A 18 -20.47 11.32 -5.22
CA ILE A 18 -21.14 10.02 -5.42
C ILE A 18 -22.63 10.25 -5.64
N PRO A 19 -23.28 9.57 -6.61
CA PRO A 19 -24.72 9.67 -6.82
C PRO A 19 -25.53 9.06 -5.65
N ASP A 20 -26.80 9.49 -5.53
CA ASP A 20 -27.81 8.91 -4.64
C ASP A 20 -27.47 8.91 -3.12
N VAL A 21 -26.99 10.03 -2.60
CA VAL A 21 -26.81 10.19 -1.14
C VAL A 21 -28.15 10.56 -0.48
N PRO A 22 -28.65 9.78 0.50
CA PRO A 22 -29.92 10.08 1.15
C PRO A 22 -29.86 11.40 1.93
N GLY A 23 -30.82 12.29 1.68
CA GLY A 23 -31.00 13.54 2.43
C GLY A 23 -30.40 14.80 1.82
N THR A 24 -29.84 14.77 0.61
CA THR A 24 -29.39 15.97 -0.10
C THR A 24 -29.55 15.80 -1.62
N ASN A 25 -30.34 16.67 -2.25
CA ASN A 25 -30.53 16.68 -3.71
C ASN A 25 -29.72 17.84 -4.29
N ILE A 26 -28.55 17.54 -4.85
CA ILE A 26 -27.72 18.50 -5.58
C ILE A 26 -28.04 18.30 -7.06
N PRO A 27 -28.34 19.39 -7.82
CA PRO A 27 -28.59 19.25 -9.24
C PRO A 27 -27.37 18.64 -9.95
N PRO A 28 -27.56 17.62 -10.80
CA PRO A 28 -26.47 17.02 -11.54
C PRO A 28 -25.82 18.04 -12.47
N ALA A 29 -24.53 17.84 -12.76
CA ALA A 29 -23.83 18.64 -13.75
C ALA A 29 -24.40 18.37 -15.17
N PRO A 30 -24.11 19.21 -16.18
CA PRO A 30 -24.68 19.12 -17.52
C PRO A 30 -24.43 17.78 -18.26
N ASP A 31 -23.54 16.96 -17.72
CA ASP A 31 -23.14 15.61 -18.14
C ASP A 31 -23.92 14.48 -17.43
N GLY A 32 -24.83 14.81 -16.51
CA GLY A 32 -25.63 13.86 -15.75
C GLY A 32 -24.86 13.18 -14.60
N GLN A 33 -23.62 13.58 -14.34
CA GLN A 33 -22.77 13.06 -13.27
C GLN A 33 -22.75 14.03 -12.06
N PRO A 34 -22.34 13.57 -10.86
CA PRO A 34 -22.19 14.46 -9.73
C PRO A 34 -21.06 15.48 -10.00
N PRO A 35 -21.16 16.73 -9.51
CA PRO A 35 -20.29 17.84 -9.95
C PRO A 35 -18.78 17.63 -9.75
N LEU A 36 -18.37 16.77 -8.80
CA LEU A 36 -16.96 16.45 -8.52
C LEU A 36 -16.58 15.00 -8.93
N ALA A 37 -17.37 14.33 -9.77
CA ALA A 37 -17.03 13.00 -10.31
C ALA A 37 -15.62 12.96 -10.93
N PHE A 38 -15.24 14.00 -11.68
CA PHE A 38 -13.92 14.14 -12.26
C PHE A 38 -12.78 14.02 -11.23
N THR A 39 -12.98 14.49 -10.00
CA THR A 39 -11.94 14.38 -8.95
C THR A 39 -11.78 12.94 -8.48
N ILE A 40 -12.87 12.17 -8.43
CA ILE A 40 -12.82 10.73 -8.13
C ILE A 40 -12.16 9.97 -9.27
N ASP A 41 -12.50 10.26 -10.52
CA ASP A 41 -11.87 9.63 -11.68
C ASP A 41 -10.38 9.95 -11.78
N ALA A 42 -9.99 11.19 -11.51
CA ALA A 42 -8.58 11.59 -11.44
C ALA A 42 -7.84 10.87 -10.31
N ALA A 43 -8.45 10.74 -9.13
CA ALA A 43 -7.88 10.00 -8.02
C ALA A 43 -7.76 8.48 -8.32
N ALA A 44 -8.75 7.89 -8.99
CA ALA A 44 -8.72 6.50 -9.42
C ALA A 44 -7.62 6.26 -10.45
N PHE A 45 -7.48 7.16 -11.43
CA PHE A 45 -6.40 7.10 -12.41
C PHE A 45 -5.03 7.21 -11.75
N LEU A 46 -4.85 8.16 -10.82
CA LEU A 46 -3.60 8.33 -10.09
C LEU A 46 -3.27 7.11 -9.22
N GLY A 47 -4.28 6.53 -8.57
CA GLY A 47 -4.13 5.28 -7.81
C GLY A 47 -3.67 4.11 -8.68
N ALA A 48 -4.26 3.96 -9.87
CA ALA A 48 -3.85 2.94 -10.84
C ALA A 48 -2.45 3.19 -11.41
N ALA A 49 -2.07 4.45 -11.62
CA ALA A 49 -0.75 4.86 -12.10
C ALA A 49 0.36 4.71 -11.06
N ASN A 50 0.03 4.66 -9.75
CA ASN A 50 1.04 4.54 -8.70
C ASN A 50 1.83 3.22 -8.80
N CYS A 51 1.15 2.11 -9.07
CA CYS A 51 1.79 0.80 -9.16
C CYS A 51 2.89 0.70 -10.25
N PRO A 52 2.66 1.11 -11.52
CA PRO A 52 3.72 1.10 -12.52
C PRO A 52 4.82 2.15 -12.25
N VAL A 53 4.48 3.32 -11.69
CA VAL A 53 5.49 4.34 -11.35
C VAL A 53 6.46 3.82 -10.29
N GLU A 54 5.96 3.12 -9.27
CA GLU A 54 6.79 2.48 -8.25
C GLU A 54 7.76 1.45 -8.87
N LEU A 55 7.29 0.63 -9.80
CA LEU A 55 8.13 -0.34 -10.52
C LEU A 55 9.21 0.32 -11.39
N ILE A 56 8.90 1.46 -12.03
CA ILE A 56 9.86 2.20 -12.85
C ILE A 56 10.98 2.78 -11.97
N ILE A 57 10.62 3.39 -10.84
CA ILE A 57 11.59 3.94 -9.87
C ILE A 57 12.43 2.80 -9.27
N PHE A 58 11.80 1.65 -8.99
CA PHE A 58 12.52 0.48 -8.52
C PHE A 58 13.50 -0.07 -9.56
N GLY A 59 13.09 -0.19 -10.82
CA GLY A 59 13.93 -0.64 -11.91
C GLY A 59 15.14 0.28 -12.15
N SER A 60 14.95 1.60 -12.10
CA SER A 60 16.06 2.56 -12.22
C SER A 60 17.03 2.48 -11.04
N ALA A 61 16.50 2.26 -9.83
CA ALA A 61 17.32 2.08 -8.64
C ALA A 61 18.16 0.79 -8.72
N VAL A 62 17.58 -0.32 -9.22
CA VAL A 62 18.32 -1.58 -9.43
C VAL A 62 19.39 -1.44 -10.52
N ALA A 63 19.09 -0.71 -11.60
CA ALA A 63 20.04 -0.44 -12.68
C ALA A 63 21.23 0.43 -12.24
N SER A 64 21.08 1.20 -11.16
CA SER A 64 22.12 2.07 -10.61
C SER A 64 23.12 1.32 -9.71
N ILE A 65 22.96 0.01 -9.47
CA ILE A 65 23.84 -0.76 -8.59
C ILE A 65 25.18 -1.09 -9.30
N PRO A 66 26.34 -0.76 -8.70
CA PRO A 66 27.64 -1.18 -9.20
C PRO A 66 27.81 -2.71 -9.20
N HIS A 67 28.25 -3.27 -10.33
CA HIS A 67 28.51 -4.71 -10.46
C HIS A 67 29.65 -5.13 -9.52
N GLY A 68 29.34 -5.90 -8.47
CA GLY A 68 30.34 -6.47 -7.53
C GLY A 68 30.09 -6.20 -6.05
N ILE A 69 29.16 -5.31 -5.68
CA ILE A 69 28.86 -4.99 -4.28
C ILE A 69 28.17 -6.13 -3.51
N TRP A 70 27.54 -7.07 -4.24
CA TRP A 70 26.82 -8.25 -3.70
C TRP A 70 27.60 -9.08 -2.67
N ILE A 71 28.93 -9.13 -2.78
CA ILE A 71 29.82 -9.88 -1.90
C ILE A 71 30.20 -9.12 -0.62
N SER A 72 30.14 -7.79 -0.65
CA SER A 72 30.52 -6.93 0.49
C SER A 72 29.33 -6.50 1.34
N LEU A 73 28.12 -6.94 1.00
CA LEU A 73 26.89 -6.58 1.71
C LEU A 73 26.71 -7.43 2.97
N PRO A 74 26.26 -6.85 4.11
CA PRO A 74 25.95 -7.61 5.31
C PRO A 74 24.66 -8.43 5.13
N LEU A 75 24.78 -9.62 4.52
CA LEU A 75 23.67 -10.54 4.24
C LEU A 75 22.82 -10.85 5.48
N GLY A 76 23.42 -10.89 6.67
CA GLY A 76 22.71 -11.12 7.93
C GLY A 76 21.71 -10.01 8.26
N SER A 77 22.05 -8.74 8.02
CA SER A 77 21.15 -7.61 8.27
C SER A 77 20.04 -7.54 7.21
N ILE A 78 20.37 -7.87 5.95
CA ILE A 78 19.39 -7.94 4.85
C ILE A 78 18.35 -9.03 5.12
N GLY A 79 18.80 -10.22 5.51
CA GLY A 79 17.94 -11.34 5.87
C GLY A 79 17.08 -11.03 7.09
N ALA A 80 17.66 -10.46 8.16
CA ALA A 80 16.92 -10.12 9.37
C ALA A 80 15.83 -9.06 9.12
N LEU A 81 16.09 -8.04 8.30
CA LEU A 81 15.08 -7.03 7.93
C LEU A 81 13.97 -7.62 7.06
N THR A 82 14.34 -8.47 6.11
CA THR A 82 13.40 -9.17 5.23
C THR A 82 12.47 -10.08 6.04
N VAL A 83 13.03 -10.93 6.90
CA VAL A 83 12.26 -11.88 7.72
C VAL A 83 11.43 -11.15 8.77
N SER A 84 12.01 -10.17 9.49
CA SER A 84 11.27 -9.45 10.52
C SER A 84 10.09 -8.69 9.92
N LYS A 85 10.28 -7.97 8.80
CA LYS A 85 9.18 -7.22 8.21
C LYS A 85 8.16 -8.12 7.50
N GLN A 86 8.58 -9.13 6.74
CA GLN A 86 7.65 -9.95 5.95
C GLN A 86 7.04 -11.12 6.70
N LEU A 87 7.55 -11.49 7.87
CA LEU A 87 6.91 -12.55 8.67
C LEU A 87 6.16 -11.96 9.87
N ILE A 88 6.77 -11.03 10.60
CA ILE A 88 6.21 -10.51 11.85
C ILE A 88 5.06 -9.54 11.58
N MET A 89 5.20 -8.64 10.60
CA MET A 89 4.17 -7.64 10.28
C MET A 89 2.85 -8.28 9.80
N PRO A 90 2.84 -9.24 8.86
CA PRO A 90 1.59 -9.89 8.47
C PRO A 90 1.05 -10.84 9.55
N ALA A 91 1.90 -11.49 10.36
CA ALA A 91 1.43 -12.28 11.49
C ALA A 91 0.69 -11.42 12.52
N LEU A 92 1.19 -10.21 12.80
CA LEU A 92 0.49 -9.23 13.64
C LEU A 92 -0.82 -8.76 12.99
N GLY A 93 -0.84 -8.51 11.68
CA GLY A 93 -2.06 -8.13 10.96
C GLY A 93 -3.16 -9.19 11.07
N ILE A 94 -2.81 -10.46 10.88
CA ILE A 94 -3.73 -11.59 11.06
C ILE A 94 -4.18 -11.67 12.51
N PHE A 95 -3.27 -11.58 13.48
CA PHE A 95 -3.61 -11.66 14.91
C PHE A 95 -4.55 -10.54 15.35
N ILE A 96 -4.32 -9.31 14.90
CA ILE A 96 -5.18 -8.16 15.18
C ILE A 96 -6.56 -8.40 14.55
N CYS A 97 -6.62 -8.81 13.28
CA CYS A 97 -7.89 -9.13 12.63
C CYS A 97 -8.65 -10.27 13.33
N SER A 98 -7.96 -11.32 13.77
CA SER A 98 -8.51 -12.42 14.58
C SER A 98 -8.95 -11.99 15.99
N GLY A 99 -8.25 -11.05 16.61
CA GLY A 99 -8.68 -10.47 17.89
C GLY A 99 -9.95 -9.64 17.76
N LEU A 100 -10.09 -8.88 16.67
CA LEU A 100 -11.30 -8.11 16.38
C LEU A 100 -12.48 -8.98 15.88
N LEU A 101 -12.23 -10.22 15.44
CA LEU A 101 -13.27 -11.21 15.12
C LEU A 101 -14.11 -11.58 16.36
N GLY A 102 -13.51 -11.59 17.56
CA GLY A 102 -14.22 -11.87 18.81
C GLY A 102 -15.26 -10.82 19.22
N GLN A 103 -15.21 -9.61 18.64
CA GLN A 103 -16.08 -8.48 19.01
C GLN A 103 -17.12 -8.10 17.94
N GLY A 104 -17.20 -8.83 16.82
CA GLY A 104 -18.27 -8.67 15.82
C GLY A 104 -18.32 -7.32 15.07
N SER A 105 -17.33 -6.44 15.25
CA SER A 105 -17.45 -5.02 14.86
C SER A 105 -17.00 -4.67 13.42
N LEU A 106 -16.40 -5.59 12.66
CA LEU A 106 -15.83 -5.29 11.34
C LEU A 106 -16.42 -6.13 10.21
N THR A 107 -16.87 -5.46 9.15
CA THR A 107 -17.32 -6.05 7.89
C THR A 107 -16.18 -6.77 7.17
N LEU A 108 -16.49 -7.88 6.50
CA LEU A 108 -15.59 -8.75 5.75
C LEU A 108 -14.59 -8.00 4.86
N GLN A 109 -15.08 -6.99 4.14
CA GLN A 109 -14.30 -6.18 3.20
C GLN A 109 -13.18 -5.38 3.88
N ILE A 110 -13.44 -4.91 5.11
CA ILE A 110 -12.48 -4.09 5.87
C ILE A 110 -11.35 -4.98 6.40
N LYS A 111 -11.68 -6.21 6.83
CA LYS A 111 -10.71 -7.21 7.28
C LYS A 111 -9.78 -7.64 6.14
N PHE A 112 -10.34 -7.92 4.97
CA PHE A 112 -9.55 -8.27 3.79
C PHE A 112 -8.57 -7.15 3.40
N SER A 113 -9.05 -5.90 3.39
CA SER A 113 -8.20 -4.74 3.09
C SER A 113 -7.09 -4.54 4.14
N ASP A 114 -7.37 -4.74 5.42
CA ASP A 114 -6.38 -4.55 6.50
C ASP A 114 -5.26 -5.59 6.45
N ILE A 115 -5.63 -6.86 6.23
CA ILE A 115 -4.66 -7.94 6.06
C ILE A 115 -3.84 -7.73 4.78
N PHE A 116 -4.47 -7.27 3.70
CA PHE A 116 -3.77 -6.90 2.47
C PHE A 116 -2.72 -5.81 2.71
N VAL A 117 -3.09 -4.73 3.40
CA VAL A 117 -2.18 -3.63 3.76
C VAL A 117 -1.05 -4.10 4.69
N SER A 118 -1.30 -5.04 5.60
CA SER A 118 -0.26 -5.59 6.49
C SER A 118 0.81 -6.40 5.74
N CYS A 119 0.47 -6.92 4.57
CA CYS A 119 1.37 -7.69 3.70
C CYS A 119 2.11 -6.80 2.69
N LEU A 120 1.78 -5.51 2.58
CA LEU A 120 2.45 -4.61 1.64
C LEU A 120 3.93 -4.43 2.03
N PRO A 121 4.84 -4.42 1.04
CA PRO A 121 6.24 -4.15 1.28
C PRO A 121 6.43 -2.72 1.79
N THR A 122 7.63 -2.42 2.28
CA THR A 122 8.00 -1.03 2.63
C THR A 122 7.77 -0.12 1.44
N ALA A 123 7.19 1.07 1.65
CA ALA A 123 7.01 2.07 0.60
C ALA A 123 8.36 2.45 -0.04
N ILE A 124 8.64 1.84 -1.19
CA ILE A 124 9.93 1.90 -1.88
C ILE A 124 10.25 3.33 -2.28
N ALA A 125 9.27 4.03 -2.85
CA ALA A 125 9.40 5.43 -3.21
C ALA A 125 9.77 6.30 -2.02
N GLN A 126 9.11 6.12 -0.87
CA GLN A 126 9.41 6.88 0.34
C GLN A 126 10.85 6.60 0.83
N VAL A 127 11.28 5.34 0.82
CA VAL A 127 12.61 4.96 1.26
C VAL A 127 13.70 5.52 0.34
N ILE A 128 13.53 5.40 -0.97
CA ILE A 128 14.47 5.94 -1.97
C ILE A 128 14.53 7.47 -1.88
N LEU A 129 13.38 8.13 -1.73
CA LEU A 129 13.32 9.60 -1.61
C LEU A 129 13.98 10.11 -0.32
N ILE A 130 13.78 9.43 0.81
CA ILE A 130 14.44 9.80 2.06
C ILE A 130 15.97 9.66 1.95
N GLN A 131 16.46 8.62 1.26
CA GLN A 131 17.90 8.48 1.02
C GLN A 131 18.44 9.55 0.06
N ALA A 132 17.70 9.85 -1.01
CA ALA A 132 18.07 10.94 -1.92
C ALA A 132 18.07 12.31 -1.23
N ALA A 133 17.21 12.51 -0.22
CA ALA A 133 17.11 13.76 0.52
C ALA A 133 18.10 13.88 1.68
N CYS A 134 18.49 12.77 2.33
CA CYS A 134 19.38 12.76 3.50
C CYS A 134 20.84 12.46 3.19
N SER A 135 21.19 12.02 1.97
CA SER A 135 22.57 11.70 1.61
C SER A 135 23.23 12.89 0.92
N ASP A 136 24.23 13.51 1.56
CA ASP A 136 25.04 14.61 0.99
C ASP A 136 25.74 14.23 -0.34
N THR A 137 25.81 12.93 -0.66
CA THR A 137 26.40 12.39 -1.90
C THR A 137 25.36 12.00 -2.96
N GLY A 138 24.05 12.05 -2.66
CA GLY A 138 22.97 11.74 -3.61
C GLY A 138 22.87 10.28 -4.09
N THR A 139 23.72 9.38 -3.58
CA THR A 139 23.77 7.98 -4.02
C THR A 139 22.94 7.07 -3.11
N ALA A 140 21.80 6.59 -3.60
CA ALA A 140 20.94 5.60 -2.92
C ALA A 140 21.43 4.14 -3.08
N GLU A 141 22.63 3.95 -3.62
CA GLU A 141 23.17 2.68 -4.12
C GLU A 141 23.31 1.59 -3.05
N HIS A 142 23.51 1.98 -1.79
CA HIS A 142 23.70 1.03 -0.70
C HIS A 142 22.39 0.43 -0.17
N LEU A 143 21.24 1.06 -0.40
CA LEU A 143 19.97 0.60 0.19
C LEU A 143 19.15 -0.29 -0.75
N VAL A 144 19.23 -0.06 -2.07
CA VAL A 144 18.54 -0.87 -3.09
C VAL A 144 18.82 -2.38 -2.95
N PRO A 145 20.06 -2.82 -2.66
CA PRO A 145 20.35 -4.24 -2.44
C PRO A 145 19.65 -4.85 -1.22
N PHE A 146 19.25 -4.03 -0.24
CA PHE A 146 18.46 -4.48 0.92
C PHE A 146 16.97 -4.65 0.57
N LEU A 147 16.46 -3.93 -0.44
CA LEU A 147 15.06 -4.00 -0.86
C LEU A 147 14.78 -5.09 -1.90
N LEU A 148 15.76 -5.47 -2.73
CA LEU A 148 15.55 -6.48 -3.79
C LEU A 148 15.10 -7.85 -3.21
N PRO A 149 15.74 -8.42 -2.17
CA PRO A 149 15.30 -9.68 -1.59
C PRO A 149 13.93 -9.60 -0.95
N GLN A 150 13.58 -8.43 -0.38
CA GLN A 150 12.24 -8.19 0.16
C GLN A 150 11.18 -8.32 -0.92
N TYR A 151 11.42 -7.77 -2.11
CA TYR A 151 10.46 -7.86 -3.21
C TYR A 151 10.28 -9.29 -3.74
N ILE A 152 11.37 -10.08 -3.80
CA ILE A 152 11.32 -11.49 -4.22
C ILE A 152 10.53 -12.33 -3.20
N VAL A 153 10.84 -12.19 -1.91
CA VAL A 153 10.16 -12.91 -0.84
C VAL A 153 8.69 -12.47 -0.72
N MET A 154 8.39 -11.22 -1.07
CA MET A 154 7.03 -10.67 -1.02
C MET A 154 6.09 -11.45 -1.94
N LEU A 155 6.51 -11.82 -3.14
CA LEU A 155 5.67 -12.56 -4.08
C LEU A 155 5.17 -13.88 -3.48
N CYS A 156 6.01 -14.57 -2.71
CA CYS A 156 5.64 -15.80 -2.03
C CYS A 156 4.78 -15.53 -0.77
N VAL A 157 5.21 -14.59 0.07
CA VAL A 157 4.53 -14.30 1.36
C VAL A 157 3.14 -13.72 1.15
N MET A 158 2.97 -12.78 0.22
CA MET A 158 1.66 -12.16 -0.08
C MET A 158 0.65 -13.19 -0.59
N THR A 159 1.12 -14.14 -1.41
CA THR A 159 0.26 -15.19 -1.97
C THR A 159 -0.16 -16.17 -0.87
N ALA A 160 0.79 -16.56 -0.02
CA ALA A 160 0.53 -17.46 1.11
C ALA A 160 -0.40 -16.84 2.16
N SER A 161 -0.21 -15.56 2.53
CA SER A 161 -1.04 -14.86 3.50
C SER A 161 -2.46 -14.59 2.98
N MET A 162 -2.60 -14.28 1.70
CA MET A 162 -3.91 -14.16 1.04
C MET A 162 -4.66 -15.49 1.01
N ALA A 163 -4.00 -16.57 0.63
CA ALA A 163 -4.59 -17.90 0.64
C ALA A 163 -5.04 -18.30 2.06
N PHE A 164 -4.20 -18.07 3.06
CA PHE A 164 -4.54 -18.35 4.46
C PHE A 164 -5.73 -17.52 4.95
N THR A 165 -5.76 -16.22 4.60
CA THR A 165 -6.87 -15.32 4.97
C THR A 165 -8.19 -15.76 4.33
N LEU A 166 -8.17 -16.16 3.06
CA LEU A 166 -9.36 -16.68 2.37
C LEU A 166 -9.88 -17.96 3.03
N ILE A 167 -8.99 -18.87 3.43
CA ILE A 167 -9.36 -20.10 4.14
C ILE A 167 -9.97 -19.77 5.51
N LEU A 168 -9.40 -18.84 6.26
CA LEU A 168 -9.93 -18.45 7.58
C LEU A 168 -11.30 -17.79 7.48
N LEU A 169 -11.59 -17.15 6.35
CA LEU A 169 -12.74 -16.29 6.16
C LEU A 169 -13.92 -16.99 5.45
N PHE A 170 -13.66 -18.05 4.69
CA PHE A 170 -14.66 -18.86 3.99
C PHE A 170 -14.67 -20.36 4.36
N GLY A 171 -13.69 -20.83 5.13
CA GLY A 171 -13.56 -22.21 5.57
C GLY A 171 -14.16 -22.50 6.94
#